data_AF-K7R266-F1
#
_entry.id   AF-K7R266-F1
#
_cell.length_a   1.000
_cell.length_b   1.000
_cell.length_c   1.000
_cell.angle_alpha   90.00
_cell.angle_beta   90.00
_cell.angle_gamma   90.00
#
_symmetry.space_group_name_H-M   'P 1'
#
loop_
_entity.id
_entity.type
_entity.pdbx_description
1 polymer ?
#
loop_
_entity_poly.entity_id
_entity_poly.type
_entity_poly.pdbx_seq_one_letter_code
_entity_poly.pdbx_strand_id
1 'polypeptide(L)'
;KLTSLDAEMRMSLDEERYEDTRPRDPKLPLRPILGSTTSRKDSLSIRKNCGPDNVCIPDLQMNVTSNVQKYLLGSGKRLQLDVLVQNMGEDAFESTYNLKLPAGIDYIKVEKIETMGVPVQCSAPKQSNNNTLRCDIGNPLQKNGLVKFKVLLQPVTSHGMKPIYEFEMDVNTTNPENPFTTGDNSYTLRLPIWIETDLRVDGESKPKDLYYNPDNYTSETNATTEGEFGPAMTHNYTIRNQGPSDVIEAEAFLVWPAQTLAGNELLYLLEQPETSGPIA
;
A
#
# COMPACT_ATOMS: atom_id res chain seq x y z
N LYS A 1 -10.44 15.19 39.41
CA LYS A 1 -9.11 15.12 38.77
C LYS A 1 -9.15 13.94 37.81
N LEU A 2 -9.14 14.22 36.51
CA LEU A 2 -9.17 13.26 35.38
C LEU A 2 -7.82 13.18 34.66
N THR A 3 -6.82 13.96 35.08
CA THR A 3 -5.47 13.97 34.51
C THR A 3 -4.69 12.75 35.00
N SER A 4 -4.05 12.04 34.07
CA SER A 4 -3.09 10.98 34.37
C SER A 4 -1.94 11.50 35.23
N LEU A 5 -1.39 10.62 36.06
CA LEU A 5 -0.15 10.84 36.79
C LEU A 5 0.99 10.29 35.95
N ASP A 6 1.69 11.17 35.24
CA ASP A 6 2.82 10.77 34.42
C ASP A 6 4.08 10.65 35.30
N ALA A 7 4.76 9.51 35.19
CA ALA A 7 6.02 9.21 35.86
C ALA A 7 7.15 9.13 34.83
N GLU A 8 8.22 9.90 35.03
CA GLU A 8 9.44 9.81 34.22
C GLU A 8 10.60 9.34 35.10
N MET A 9 11.19 8.20 34.73
CA MET A 9 12.44 7.72 35.31
C MET A 9 13.58 8.12 34.38
N ARG A 10 14.54 8.88 34.92
CA ARG A 10 15.79 9.21 34.25
C ARG A 10 16.94 8.47 34.92
N MET A 11 17.80 7.89 34.11
CA MET A 11 18.98 7.17 34.54
C MET A 11 20.22 7.82 33.94
N SER A 12 21.21 8.08 34.79
CA SER A 12 22.51 8.63 34.42
C SER A 12 23.60 7.74 35.00
N LEU A 13 24.70 7.57 34.28
CA LEU A 13 25.92 7.02 34.86
C LEU A 13 26.51 8.11 35.77
N ASP A 14 26.96 7.72 36.97
CA ASP A 14 27.73 8.63 37.80
C ASP A 14 29.13 8.78 37.18
N GLU A 15 29.36 9.90 36.49
CA GLU A 15 30.66 10.22 35.93
C GLU A 15 31.52 10.89 37.00
N GLU A 16 32.58 10.21 37.44
CA GLU A 16 33.70 10.90 38.08
C GLU A 16 34.26 11.93 37.09
N ARG A 17 33.97 13.21 37.33
CA ARG A 17 34.38 14.38 36.52
C ARG A 17 35.89 14.67 36.57
N TYR A 18 36.73 13.64 36.64
CA TYR A 18 38.16 13.80 36.43
C TYR A 18 38.42 13.83 34.93
N GLU A 19 39.03 14.93 34.46
CA GLU A 19 39.63 14.97 33.12
C GLU A 19 40.51 13.73 32.96
N ASP A 20 40.28 12.97 31.88
CA ASP A 20 41.03 11.75 31.63
C ASP A 20 42.45 12.11 31.15
N THR A 21 43.34 12.34 32.11
CA THR A 21 44.76 12.63 31.87
C THR A 21 45.59 11.36 31.68
N ARG A 22 44.94 10.18 31.59
CA ARG A 22 45.65 8.92 31.45
C ARG A 22 46.35 8.85 30.07
N PRO A 23 47.59 8.35 30.02
CA PRO A 23 48.25 8.05 28.74
C PRO A 23 47.40 7.08 27.92
N ARG A 24 47.40 7.23 26.59
CA ARG A 24 46.75 6.27 25.68
C ARG A 24 47.46 4.91 25.77
N ASP A 25 47.01 4.04 26.67
CA ASP A 25 47.45 2.66 26.80
C ASP A 25 46.32 1.69 26.38
N PRO A 26 46.53 0.87 25.33
CA PRO A 26 45.56 -0.13 24.87
C PRO A 26 45.19 -1.20 25.90
N LYS A 27 45.94 -1.34 27.00
CA LYS A 27 45.68 -2.31 28.08
C LYS A 27 44.82 -1.76 29.22
N LEU A 28 44.45 -0.48 29.18
CA LEU A 28 43.60 0.12 30.20
C LEU A 28 42.15 -0.38 30.08
N PRO A 29 41.47 -0.65 31.22
CA PRO A 29 40.04 -0.95 31.21
C PRO A 29 39.26 0.28 30.72
N LEU A 30 38.43 0.07 29.69
CA LEU A 30 37.55 1.09 29.13
C LEU A 30 36.46 1.47 30.14
N ARG A 31 36.09 2.75 30.19
CA ARG A 31 34.94 3.20 30.99
C ARG A 31 33.65 2.81 30.26
N PRO A 32 32.64 2.30 30.99
CA PRO A 32 31.35 2.01 30.39
C PRO A 32 30.69 3.30 29.95
N ILE A 33 30.04 3.28 28.79
CA ILE A 33 29.21 4.38 28.28
C ILE A 33 27.74 3.95 28.34
N LEU A 34 26.83 4.87 28.71
CA LEU A 34 25.40 4.59 28.66
C LEU A 34 24.93 4.55 27.20
N GLY A 35 24.00 3.64 26.88
CA GLY A 35 23.35 3.58 25.56
C GLY A 35 22.45 4.80 25.29
N SER A 36 21.89 4.88 24.08
CA SER A 36 21.13 6.06 23.61
C SER A 36 19.82 6.33 24.37
N THR A 37 19.25 5.34 25.08
CA THR A 37 17.99 5.48 25.81
C THR A 37 18.22 5.61 27.32
N THR A 38 18.11 6.84 27.84
CA THR A 38 18.42 7.17 29.25
C THR A 38 17.20 7.59 30.07
N SER A 39 16.01 7.57 29.46
CA SER A 39 14.75 7.94 30.12
C SER A 39 13.64 6.96 29.75
N ARG A 40 12.82 6.58 30.73
CA ARG A 40 11.60 5.81 30.53
C ARG A 40 10.43 6.58 31.13
N LYS A 41 9.33 6.67 30.39
CA LYS A 41 8.09 7.31 30.83
C LYS A 41 7.02 6.25 31.02
N ASP A 42 6.18 6.47 32.01
CA ASP A 42 5.00 5.67 32.30
C ASP A 42 3.87 6.60 32.80
N SER A 43 2.63 6.14 32.81
CA SER A 43 1.49 6.95 33.26
C SER A 43 0.52 6.11 34.07
N LEU A 44 -0.04 6.69 35.13
CA LEU A 44 -1.05 6.06 35.98
C LEU A 44 -2.35 6.86 35.93
N SER A 45 -3.44 6.21 35.56
CA SER A 45 -4.77 6.85 35.47
C SER A 45 -5.59 6.59 36.74
N ILE A 46 -6.13 7.64 37.36
CA ILE A 46 -7.01 7.50 38.54
C ILE A 46 -8.42 7.14 38.05
N ARG A 47 -8.84 5.92 38.38
CA ARG A 47 -10.18 5.41 38.09
C ARG A 47 -11.25 6.30 38.72
N LYS A 48 -12.21 6.74 37.90
CA LYS A 48 -13.38 7.50 38.30
C LYS A 48 -14.60 6.95 37.58
N ASN A 49 -15.77 7.08 38.22
CA ASN A 49 -17.07 6.69 37.67
C ASN A 49 -17.24 5.19 37.39
N CYS A 50 -16.47 4.31 38.06
CA CYS A 50 -16.52 2.85 37.92
C CYS A 50 -17.53 2.17 38.86
N GLY A 51 -18.70 2.78 39.07
CA GLY A 51 -19.72 2.20 39.96
C GLY A 51 -19.29 1.98 41.43
N PRO A 52 -20.03 1.14 42.17
CA PRO A 52 -19.79 0.85 43.59
C PRO A 52 -18.67 -0.18 43.85
N ASP A 53 -18.33 -1.00 42.86
CA ASP A 53 -17.27 -2.02 42.94
C ASP A 53 -15.88 -1.45 42.59
N ASN A 54 -15.80 -0.21 42.10
CA ASN A 54 -14.58 0.49 41.69
C ASN A 54 -13.84 -0.21 40.53
N VAL A 55 -14.53 -1.04 39.75
CA VAL A 55 -13.99 -1.74 38.58
C VAL A 55 -14.72 -1.26 37.35
N CYS A 56 -14.05 -0.46 36.52
CA CYS A 56 -14.66 0.02 35.28
C CYS A 56 -14.74 -1.12 34.26
N ILE A 57 -15.96 -1.49 33.86
CA ILE A 57 -16.23 -2.49 32.82
C ILE A 57 -16.78 -1.76 31.58
N PRO A 58 -15.93 -1.46 30.58
CA PRO A 58 -16.38 -0.85 29.33
C PRO A 58 -17.02 -1.87 28.39
N ASP A 59 -17.62 -1.38 27.32
CA ASP A 59 -18.17 -2.16 26.20
C ASP A 59 -17.78 -1.39 24.93
N LEU A 60 -16.62 -1.72 24.37
CA LEU A 60 -16.09 -1.03 23.21
C LEU A 60 -16.70 -1.65 21.94
N GLN A 61 -17.04 -0.82 20.96
CA GLN A 61 -17.59 -1.33 19.71
C GLN A 61 -17.01 -0.55 18.55
N MET A 62 -16.59 -1.26 17.51
CA MET A 62 -15.95 -0.67 16.33
C MET A 62 -16.75 -0.93 15.05
N ASN A 63 -16.85 0.09 14.22
CA ASN A 63 -17.38 -0.02 12.87
C ASN A 63 -16.48 0.72 11.88
N VAL A 64 -16.20 0.09 10.73
CA VAL A 64 -15.30 0.65 9.72
C VAL A 64 -15.93 0.54 8.34
N THR A 65 -15.97 1.67 7.63
CA THR A 65 -16.46 1.76 6.26
C THR A 65 -15.40 2.30 5.33
N SER A 66 -15.20 1.65 4.19
CA SER A 66 -14.31 2.13 3.13
C SER A 66 -15.02 3.03 2.14
N ASN A 67 -14.30 3.97 1.53
CA ASN A 67 -14.82 4.80 0.43
C ASN A 67 -15.10 4.04 -0.86
N VAL A 68 -14.52 2.84 -1.02
CA VAL A 68 -14.70 1.97 -2.19
C VAL A 68 -15.00 0.54 -1.75
N GLN A 69 -15.79 -0.18 -2.55
CA GLN A 69 -16.08 -1.62 -2.33
C GLN A 69 -15.05 -2.54 -2.99
N LYS A 70 -14.39 -2.06 -4.05
CA LYS A 70 -13.31 -2.73 -4.76
C LYS A 70 -12.28 -1.69 -5.18
N TYR A 71 -11.00 -2.05 -5.17
CA TYR A 71 -9.92 -1.14 -5.55
C TYR A 71 -9.48 -1.39 -6.97
N LEU A 72 -9.61 -0.40 -7.85
CA LEU A 72 -9.14 -0.48 -9.23
C LEU A 72 -7.62 -0.25 -9.28
N LEU A 73 -6.89 -1.28 -9.70
CA LEU A 73 -5.44 -1.26 -9.77
C LEU A 73 -4.96 -0.24 -10.81
N GLY A 74 -3.98 0.58 -10.43
CA GLY A 74 -3.42 1.63 -11.28
C GLY A 74 -4.30 2.89 -11.42
N SER A 75 -5.46 2.95 -10.76
CA SER A 75 -6.30 4.16 -10.76
C SER A 75 -5.69 5.37 -10.02
N GLY A 76 -4.64 5.17 -9.24
CA GLY A 76 -3.99 6.21 -8.42
C GLY A 76 -4.84 6.78 -7.28
N LYS A 77 -6.06 6.25 -7.07
CA LYS A 77 -6.98 6.75 -6.04
C LYS A 77 -6.50 6.33 -4.65
N ARG A 78 -6.72 7.21 -3.66
CA ARG A 78 -6.42 6.90 -2.25
C ARG A 78 -7.55 6.07 -1.62
N LEU A 79 -7.18 5.14 -0.77
CA LEU A 79 -8.11 4.39 0.05
C LEU A 79 -8.35 5.17 1.35
N GLN A 80 -9.62 5.35 1.70
CA GLN A 80 -10.04 6.02 2.93
C GLN A 80 -10.89 5.05 3.75
N LEU A 81 -10.49 4.84 5.00
CA LEU A 81 -11.25 4.09 5.98
C LEU A 81 -11.84 5.06 7.00
N ASP A 82 -13.16 5.13 7.06
CA ASP A 82 -13.89 5.87 8.08
C ASP A 82 -14.09 4.94 9.27
N VAL A 83 -13.44 5.26 10.39
CA VAL A 83 -13.45 4.46 11.62
C VAL A 83 -14.37 5.15 12.64
N LEU A 84 -15.28 4.37 13.22
CA LEU A 84 -16.16 4.77 14.31
C LEU A 84 -15.93 3.82 15.48
N VAL A 85 -15.58 4.35 16.63
CA VAL A 85 -15.48 3.59 17.89
C VAL A 85 -16.41 4.21 18.91
N GLN A 86 -17.18 3.38 19.60
CA GLN A 86 -18.07 3.81 20.67
C GLN A 86 -17.82 2.99 21.93
N ASN A 87 -18.08 3.60 23.09
CA ASN A 87 -18.08 2.91 24.37
C ASN A 87 -19.49 2.91 24.96
N MET A 88 -20.15 1.77 25.02
CA MET A 88 -21.50 1.60 25.55
C MET A 88 -21.54 1.24 27.04
N GLY A 89 -20.37 0.98 27.63
CA GLY A 89 -20.20 0.57 29.02
C GLY A 89 -19.79 1.71 29.95
N GLU A 90 -18.97 1.40 30.95
CA GLU A 90 -18.35 2.40 31.83
C GLU A 90 -17.08 3.03 31.19
N ASP A 91 -16.47 4.02 31.85
CA ASP A 91 -15.30 4.73 31.33
C ASP A 91 -14.13 3.75 31.03
N ALA A 92 -13.63 3.78 29.79
CA ALA A 92 -12.54 2.94 29.31
C ALA A 92 -11.21 3.72 29.34
N PHE A 93 -10.22 3.26 30.09
CA PHE A 93 -8.92 3.92 30.21
C PHE A 93 -7.94 3.37 29.17
N GLU A 94 -7.04 4.24 28.72
CA GLU A 94 -6.01 3.91 27.72
C GLU A 94 -6.56 3.15 26.51
N SER A 95 -7.68 3.64 25.97
CA SER A 95 -8.32 3.06 24.81
C SER A 95 -7.48 3.30 23.57
N THR A 96 -7.20 2.24 22.82
CA THR A 96 -6.38 2.25 21.61
C THR A 96 -7.08 1.55 20.46
N TYR A 97 -6.91 2.09 19.25
CA TYR A 97 -7.25 1.44 17.99
C TYR A 97 -5.97 0.95 17.30
N ASN A 98 -5.97 -0.28 16.82
CA ASN A 98 -4.88 -0.88 16.07
C ASN A 98 -5.37 -1.26 14.66
N LEU A 99 -4.59 -0.91 13.64
CA LEU A 99 -4.80 -1.34 12.26
C LEU A 99 -3.52 -1.96 11.73
N LYS A 100 -3.56 -3.25 11.44
CA LYS A 100 -2.46 -3.96 10.81
C LYS A 100 -2.58 -3.81 9.29
N LEU A 101 -1.56 -3.19 8.68
CA LEU A 101 -1.56 -2.96 7.25
C LEU A 101 -1.11 -4.21 6.49
N PRO A 102 -1.87 -4.67 5.48
CA PRO A 102 -1.40 -5.71 4.59
C PRO A 102 -0.22 -5.21 3.72
N ALA A 103 0.50 -6.14 3.12
CA ALA A 103 1.51 -5.81 2.12
C ALA A 103 0.89 -5.04 0.94
N GLY A 104 1.65 -4.09 0.38
CA GLY A 104 1.20 -3.25 -0.73
C GLY A 104 0.23 -2.13 -0.35
N ILE A 105 0.16 -1.76 0.92
CA ILE A 105 -0.56 -0.56 1.37
C ILE A 105 0.37 0.29 2.23
N ASP A 106 0.55 1.55 1.82
CA ASP A 106 1.29 2.54 2.57
C ASP A 106 0.36 3.45 3.36
N TYR A 107 0.80 3.81 4.57
CA TYR A 107 0.12 4.79 5.41
C TYR A 107 0.45 6.21 4.98
N ILE A 108 -0.59 7.06 4.82
CA ILE A 108 -0.41 8.49 4.53
C ILE A 108 -0.55 9.30 5.82
N LYS A 109 -1.77 9.33 6.37
CA LYS A 109 -2.11 10.13 7.56
C LYS A 109 -3.45 9.71 8.14
N VAL A 110 -3.71 10.16 9.37
CA VAL A 110 -5.03 10.15 9.99
C VAL A 110 -5.62 11.57 9.98
N GLU A 111 -6.85 11.69 9.52
CA GLU A 111 -7.63 12.92 9.58
C GLU A 111 -8.65 12.85 10.71
N LYS A 112 -8.60 13.83 11.61
CA LYS A 112 -9.51 13.91 12.76
C LYS A 112 -10.79 14.59 12.33
N ILE A 113 -11.92 14.11 12.85
CA ILE A 113 -13.19 14.80 12.70
C ILE A 113 -13.41 15.59 14.00
N GLU A 114 -13.10 16.89 13.95
CA GLU A 114 -12.98 17.79 15.11
C GLU A 114 -14.27 17.92 15.94
N THR A 115 -15.41 17.52 15.40
CA THR A 115 -16.73 17.73 16.03
C THR A 115 -16.97 16.94 17.31
N MET A 116 -16.09 16.00 17.70
CA MET A 116 -16.36 15.07 18.80
C MET A 116 -15.42 15.20 20.01
N GLY A 117 -14.52 16.18 20.01
CA GLY A 117 -13.75 16.59 21.20
C GLY A 117 -12.70 15.60 21.72
N VAL A 118 -12.66 14.35 21.25
CA VAL A 118 -11.66 13.35 21.66
C VAL A 118 -10.42 13.45 20.75
N PRO A 119 -9.25 13.83 21.27
CA PRO A 119 -8.05 13.98 20.46
C PRO A 119 -7.47 12.61 20.11
N VAL A 120 -7.58 12.20 18.84
CA VAL A 120 -6.94 10.97 18.34
C VAL A 120 -5.47 11.25 18.05
N GLN A 121 -4.54 10.46 18.60
CA GLN A 121 -3.11 10.56 18.28
C GLN A 121 -2.62 9.21 17.77
N CYS A 122 -1.94 9.18 16.63
CA CYS A 122 -1.52 7.92 16.01
C CYS A 122 0.00 7.85 15.81
N SER A 123 0.53 6.67 16.11
CA SER A 123 1.91 6.28 15.83
C SER A 123 1.97 5.54 14.49
N ALA A 124 2.80 6.04 13.57
CA ALA A 124 2.89 5.48 12.22
C ALA A 124 3.34 4.00 12.25
N PRO A 125 2.89 3.18 11.28
CA PRO A 125 3.32 1.79 11.14
C PRO A 125 4.84 1.68 10.97
N LYS A 126 5.45 0.69 11.62
CA LYS A 126 6.88 0.38 11.52
C LYS A 126 7.10 -1.13 11.41
N GLN A 127 8.20 -1.56 10.81
CA GLN A 127 8.55 -2.99 10.82
C GLN A 127 8.67 -3.54 12.25
N SER A 128 9.14 -2.72 13.20
CA SER A 128 9.25 -3.10 14.62
C SER A 128 7.92 -3.38 15.30
N ASN A 129 6.80 -2.88 14.79
CA ASN A 129 5.45 -3.10 15.33
C ASN A 129 4.57 -3.92 14.38
N ASN A 130 5.18 -4.74 13.54
CA ASN A 130 4.48 -5.58 12.57
C ASN A 130 3.58 -4.78 11.61
N ASN A 131 4.03 -3.59 11.17
CA ASN A 131 3.28 -2.68 10.29
C ASN A 131 1.89 -2.30 10.84
N THR A 132 1.79 -2.11 12.15
CA THR A 132 0.54 -1.74 12.82
C THR A 132 0.48 -0.23 13.05
N LEU A 133 -0.55 0.43 12.55
CA LEU A 133 -0.93 1.78 12.95
C LEU A 133 -1.63 1.70 14.31
N ARG A 134 -1.06 2.32 15.34
CA ARG A 134 -1.69 2.39 16.68
C ARG A 134 -2.13 3.82 16.97
N CYS A 135 -3.40 4.00 17.28
CA CYS A 135 -4.02 5.27 17.61
C CYS A 135 -4.58 5.27 19.03
N ASP A 136 -4.22 6.27 19.83
CA ASP A 136 -4.83 6.52 21.13
C ASP A 136 -6.16 7.24 20.88
N ILE A 137 -7.24 6.63 21.36
CA ILE A 137 -8.63 7.07 21.11
C ILE A 137 -9.35 7.51 22.37
N GLY A 138 -8.66 7.56 23.53
CA GLY A 138 -9.20 8.16 24.74
C GLY A 138 -8.53 7.65 26.01
N ASN A 139 -8.34 8.55 26.98
CA ASN A 139 -7.90 8.18 28.32
C ASN A 139 -8.54 9.09 29.40
N PRO A 140 -9.76 8.77 29.88
CA PRO A 140 -10.63 7.69 29.42
C PRO A 140 -11.45 8.06 28.17
N LEU A 141 -11.82 7.05 27.38
CA LEU A 141 -13.00 7.09 26.53
C LEU A 141 -14.24 6.91 27.41
N GLN A 142 -14.95 8.00 27.64
CA GLN A 142 -16.08 8.05 28.59
C GLN A 142 -17.23 7.12 28.18
N LYS A 143 -18.09 6.80 29.15
CA LYS A 143 -19.39 6.15 28.89
C LYS A 143 -20.20 6.90 27.83
N ASN A 144 -20.74 6.16 26.85
CA ASN A 144 -21.39 6.67 25.64
C ASN A 144 -20.50 7.59 24.79
N GLY A 145 -19.19 7.56 25.01
CA GLY A 145 -18.20 8.28 24.25
C GLY A 145 -18.13 7.71 22.84
N LEU A 146 -18.00 8.61 21.85
CA LEU A 146 -17.91 8.27 20.44
C LEU A 146 -16.65 8.93 19.88
N VAL A 147 -15.91 8.19 19.07
CA VAL A 147 -14.70 8.68 18.40
C VAL A 147 -14.81 8.35 16.92
N LYS A 148 -14.59 9.36 16.08
CA LYS A 148 -14.64 9.20 14.63
C LYS A 148 -13.42 9.85 13.99
N PHE A 149 -12.73 9.11 13.14
CA PHE A 149 -11.57 9.58 12.39
C PHE A 149 -11.45 8.84 11.08
N LYS A 150 -10.59 9.33 10.20
CA LYS A 150 -10.34 8.76 8.88
C LYS A 150 -8.90 8.35 8.75
N VAL A 151 -8.66 7.14 8.26
CA VAL A 151 -7.32 6.68 7.91
C VAL A 151 -7.17 6.76 6.39
N LEU A 152 -6.16 7.52 5.94
CA LEU A 152 -5.81 7.62 4.53
C LEU A 152 -4.62 6.73 4.20
N LEU A 153 -4.82 5.90 3.18
CA LEU A 153 -3.90 4.85 2.75
C LEU A 153 -3.65 4.98 1.25
N GLN A 154 -2.43 4.63 0.84
CA GLN A 154 -2.02 4.58 -0.56
C GLN A 154 -1.72 3.13 -0.94
N PRO A 155 -2.54 2.51 -1.80
CA PRO A 155 -2.18 1.21 -2.36
C PRO A 155 -0.97 1.33 -3.30
N VAL A 156 -0.01 0.42 -3.11
CA VAL A 156 1.22 0.29 -3.90
C VAL A 156 1.25 -1.10 -4.49
N THR A 157 1.52 -1.21 -5.79
CA THR A 157 1.57 -2.47 -6.52
C THR A 157 2.95 -3.12 -6.45
N SER A 158 2.95 -4.45 -6.37
CA SER A 158 4.14 -5.29 -6.41
C SER A 158 3.74 -6.67 -6.96
N HIS A 159 4.68 -7.33 -7.64
CA HIS A 159 4.45 -8.65 -8.20
C HIS A 159 4.20 -9.69 -7.10
N GLY A 160 3.25 -10.61 -7.34
CA GLY A 160 2.94 -11.72 -6.42
C GLY A 160 2.01 -11.36 -5.26
N MET A 161 1.36 -10.19 -5.27
CA MET A 161 0.35 -9.86 -4.27
C MET A 161 -0.93 -10.66 -4.42
N LYS A 162 -1.61 -10.89 -3.28
CA LYS A 162 -2.94 -11.50 -3.25
C LYS A 162 -3.95 -10.59 -3.97
N PRO A 163 -5.01 -11.14 -4.58
CA PRO A 163 -6.04 -10.35 -5.27
C PRO A 163 -6.98 -9.58 -4.32
N ILE A 164 -6.67 -9.50 -3.03
CA ILE A 164 -7.50 -8.91 -1.99
C ILE A 164 -6.58 -8.23 -0.97
N TYR A 165 -6.89 -7.00 -0.59
CA TYR A 165 -6.31 -6.35 0.59
C TYR A 165 -7.12 -6.75 1.83
N GLU A 166 -6.47 -7.37 2.80
CA GLU A 166 -7.09 -7.79 4.06
C GLU A 166 -6.58 -6.89 5.18
N PHE A 167 -7.46 -6.07 5.74
CA PHE A 167 -7.15 -5.18 6.85
C PHE A 167 -7.71 -5.77 8.13
N GLU A 168 -6.82 -6.02 9.09
CA GLU A 168 -7.17 -6.49 10.44
C GLU A 168 -7.13 -5.30 11.39
N MET A 169 -8.25 -5.05 12.07
CA MET A 169 -8.42 -3.92 12.97
C MET A 169 -8.98 -4.39 14.30
N ASP A 170 -8.51 -3.78 15.39
CA ASP A 170 -9.00 -4.05 16.74
C ASP A 170 -9.00 -2.78 17.59
N VAL A 171 -9.89 -2.75 18.58
CA VAL A 171 -9.86 -1.77 19.68
C VAL A 171 -9.57 -2.49 20.99
N ASN A 172 -8.77 -1.84 21.84
CA ASN A 172 -8.31 -2.40 23.10
C ASN A 172 -8.29 -1.34 24.21
N THR A 173 -8.35 -1.77 25.46
CA THR A 173 -8.31 -0.95 26.67
C THR A 173 -7.59 -1.71 27.78
N THR A 174 -7.08 -1.00 28.79
CA THR A 174 -6.49 -1.64 29.98
C THR A 174 -7.52 -2.15 30.98
N ASN A 175 -8.79 -1.78 30.80
CA ASN A 175 -9.89 -2.23 31.63
C ASN A 175 -10.35 -3.65 31.27
N PRO A 176 -10.84 -4.42 32.25
CA PRO A 176 -11.49 -5.69 31.97
C PRO A 176 -12.85 -5.45 31.31
N GLU A 177 -13.03 -5.98 30.11
CA GLU A 177 -14.32 -6.00 29.41
C GLU A 177 -15.02 -7.35 29.59
N ASN A 178 -16.34 -7.37 29.41
CA ASN A 178 -17.12 -8.60 29.46
C ASN A 178 -16.74 -9.54 28.29
N PRO A 179 -16.32 -10.79 28.54
CA PRO A 179 -15.94 -11.73 27.48
C PRO A 179 -17.04 -12.02 26.45
N PHE A 180 -18.31 -11.74 26.79
CA PHE A 180 -19.44 -11.91 25.86
C PHE A 180 -19.65 -10.73 24.90
N THR A 181 -19.04 -9.56 25.15
CA THR A 181 -19.16 -8.37 24.27
C THR A 181 -17.95 -8.20 23.36
N THR A 182 -16.76 -8.68 23.72
CA THR A 182 -15.49 -8.46 23.00
C THR A 182 -15.44 -8.86 21.52
N GLY A 183 -16.45 -9.52 20.96
CA GLY A 183 -16.51 -9.90 19.56
C GLY A 183 -16.61 -8.72 18.59
N ASP A 184 -17.17 -7.59 19.01
CA ASP A 184 -17.32 -6.36 18.21
C ASP A 184 -16.18 -5.35 18.41
N ASN A 185 -15.16 -5.72 19.20
CA ASN A 185 -13.89 -5.01 19.30
C ASN A 185 -13.01 -5.19 18.07
N SER A 186 -13.28 -6.19 17.23
CA SER A 186 -12.44 -6.54 16.08
C SER A 186 -13.22 -6.45 14.78
N TYR A 187 -12.56 -5.98 13.73
CA TYR A 187 -13.15 -5.87 12.40
C TYR A 187 -12.15 -6.25 11.32
N THR A 188 -12.58 -7.06 10.36
CA THR A 188 -11.77 -7.44 9.22
C THR A 188 -12.39 -6.93 7.94
N LEU A 189 -11.72 -6.00 7.26
CA LEU A 189 -12.14 -5.50 5.96
C LEU A 189 -11.39 -6.24 4.86
N ARG A 190 -12.12 -6.89 3.96
CA ARG A 190 -11.56 -7.55 2.77
C ARG A 190 -11.95 -6.74 1.54
N LEU A 191 -10.96 -6.08 0.93
CA LEU A 191 -11.16 -5.22 -0.22
C LEU A 191 -10.62 -5.90 -1.49
N PRO A 192 -11.49 -6.40 -2.40
CA PRO A 192 -11.04 -7.02 -3.64
C PRO A 192 -10.29 -6.04 -4.53
N ILE A 193 -9.24 -6.53 -5.17
CA ILE A 193 -8.50 -5.80 -6.20
C ILE A 193 -9.18 -6.09 -7.54
N TRP A 194 -9.52 -5.03 -8.27
CA TRP A 194 -10.09 -5.08 -9.60
C TRP A 194 -9.04 -4.65 -10.62
N ILE A 195 -8.93 -5.42 -11.69
CA ILE A 195 -7.97 -5.18 -12.78
C ILE A 195 -8.77 -4.78 -14.00
N GLU A 196 -8.36 -3.70 -14.65
CA GLU A 196 -8.98 -3.20 -15.88
C GLU A 196 -7.88 -2.77 -16.85
N THR A 197 -7.83 -3.46 -17.99
CA THR A 197 -6.84 -3.25 -19.05
C THR A 197 -7.61 -2.93 -20.34
N ASP A 198 -7.08 -2.01 -21.15
CA ASP A 198 -7.63 -1.67 -22.48
C ASP A 198 -6.46 -1.71 -23.46
N LEU A 199 -6.20 -2.89 -24.03
CA LEU A 199 -5.15 -3.07 -25.03
C LEU A 199 -5.68 -2.69 -26.41
N ARG A 200 -5.03 -1.73 -27.05
CA ARG A 200 -5.31 -1.31 -28.42
C ARG A 200 -4.13 -1.59 -29.32
N VAL A 201 -4.45 -1.98 -30.54
CA VAL A 201 -3.48 -2.26 -31.59
C VAL A 201 -3.77 -1.33 -32.75
N ASP A 202 -2.80 -0.49 -33.08
CA ASP A 202 -2.82 0.41 -34.22
C ASP A 202 -1.83 -0.09 -35.27
N GLY A 203 -2.22 -0.12 -36.54
CA GLY A 203 -1.37 -0.53 -37.66
C GLY A 203 -1.26 0.55 -38.72
N GLU A 204 -0.04 0.81 -39.21
CA GLU A 204 0.22 1.72 -40.32
C GLU A 204 1.10 1.03 -41.37
N SER A 205 0.84 1.31 -42.64
CA SER A 205 1.64 0.82 -43.77
C SER A 205 2.32 1.96 -44.50
N LYS A 206 3.58 1.80 -44.85
CA LYS A 206 4.38 2.78 -45.59
C LYS A 206 5.01 2.12 -46.82
N PRO A 207 4.64 2.52 -48.05
CA PRO A 207 3.57 3.48 -48.38
C PRO A 207 2.17 2.93 -48.03
N LYS A 208 1.19 3.84 -47.88
CA LYS A 208 -0.20 3.47 -47.57
C LYS A 208 -0.93 2.85 -48.76
N ASP A 209 -0.73 3.45 -49.94
CA ASP A 209 -1.23 2.98 -51.21
C ASP A 209 -0.04 2.72 -52.12
N LEU A 210 -0.09 1.61 -52.85
CA LEU A 210 0.98 1.19 -53.74
C LEU A 210 0.39 0.83 -55.10
N TYR A 211 0.88 1.49 -56.15
CA TYR A 211 0.57 1.13 -57.52
C TYR A 211 1.59 0.10 -58.00
N TYR A 212 1.12 -1.13 -58.23
CA TYR A 212 1.96 -2.24 -58.67
C TYR A 212 1.65 -2.59 -60.13
N ASN A 213 2.66 -2.52 -61.00
CA ASN A 213 2.58 -3.02 -62.36
C ASN A 213 3.58 -4.17 -62.54
N PRO A 214 3.12 -5.42 -62.74
CA PRO A 214 4.00 -6.58 -62.88
C PRO A 214 5.05 -6.45 -63.99
N ASP A 215 4.73 -5.74 -65.09
CA ASP A 215 5.64 -5.57 -66.23
C ASP A 215 6.91 -4.77 -65.89
N ASN A 216 6.89 -4.02 -64.78
CA ASN A 216 8.03 -3.22 -64.33
C ASN A 216 9.04 -4.00 -63.48
N TYR A 217 8.73 -5.25 -63.11
CA TYR A 217 9.52 -6.04 -62.16
C TYR A 217 9.96 -7.37 -62.79
N THR A 218 11.11 -7.86 -62.34
CA THR A 218 11.72 -9.08 -62.87
C THR A 218 11.10 -10.30 -62.18
N SER A 219 10.85 -11.37 -62.95
CA SER A 219 10.36 -12.64 -62.40
C SER A 219 11.26 -13.18 -61.28
N GLU A 220 10.65 -13.84 -60.28
CA GLU A 220 11.30 -14.34 -59.05
C GLU A 220 12.59 -15.13 -59.31
N THR A 221 12.68 -15.84 -60.43
CA THR A 221 13.80 -16.71 -60.80
C THR A 221 15.06 -15.97 -61.31
N ASN A 222 14.93 -14.70 -61.72
CA ASN A 222 16.00 -13.93 -62.36
C ASN A 222 16.38 -12.65 -61.58
N ALA A 223 15.61 -12.29 -60.56
CA ALA A 223 15.87 -11.10 -59.75
C ALA A 223 17.03 -11.34 -58.77
N THR A 224 17.96 -10.40 -58.70
CA THR A 224 19.15 -10.46 -57.83
C THR A 224 19.16 -9.39 -56.74
N THR A 225 18.34 -8.34 -56.89
CA THR A 225 18.21 -7.25 -55.93
C THR A 225 16.76 -7.06 -55.49
N GLU A 226 16.55 -6.54 -54.28
CA GLU A 226 15.21 -6.36 -53.70
C GLU A 226 14.30 -5.47 -54.55
N GLY A 227 14.86 -4.41 -55.15
CA GLY A 227 14.12 -3.50 -56.02
C GLY A 227 13.67 -4.11 -57.35
N GLU A 228 14.25 -5.24 -57.77
CA GLU A 228 13.84 -5.98 -58.98
C GLU A 228 12.60 -6.84 -58.73
N PHE A 229 12.37 -7.29 -57.48
CA PHE A 229 11.18 -8.04 -57.08
C PHE A 229 9.96 -7.14 -56.94
N GLY A 230 10.15 -5.93 -56.41
CA GLY A 230 9.03 -5.06 -56.13
C GLY A 230 9.40 -3.82 -55.32
N PRO A 231 8.42 -2.94 -55.11
CA PRO A 231 8.59 -1.81 -54.21
C PRO A 231 8.63 -2.29 -52.75
N ALA A 232 9.54 -1.70 -51.96
CA ALA A 232 9.61 -1.98 -50.53
C ALA A 232 8.40 -1.39 -49.78
N MET A 233 7.91 -2.13 -48.79
CA MET A 233 6.80 -1.74 -47.93
C MET A 233 7.10 -2.11 -46.48
N THR A 234 6.75 -1.21 -45.56
CA THR A 234 6.93 -1.40 -44.12
C THR A 234 5.58 -1.36 -43.42
N HIS A 235 5.31 -2.37 -42.58
CA HIS A 235 4.15 -2.40 -41.71
C HIS A 235 4.57 -2.14 -40.26
N ASN A 236 4.07 -1.05 -39.67
CA ASN A 236 4.31 -0.71 -38.29
C ASN A 236 3.07 -1.02 -37.46
N TYR A 237 3.23 -1.84 -36.42
CA TYR A 237 2.17 -2.15 -35.47
C TYR A 237 2.55 -1.59 -34.09
N THR A 238 1.64 -0.85 -33.48
CA THR A 238 1.81 -0.26 -32.15
C THR A 238 0.76 -0.84 -31.21
N ILE A 239 1.21 -1.47 -30.13
CA ILE A 239 0.34 -2.00 -29.07
C ILE A 239 0.41 -1.03 -27.89
N ARG A 240 -0.74 -0.56 -27.41
CA ARG A 240 -0.83 0.39 -26.29
C ARG A 240 -1.87 -0.07 -25.28
N ASN A 241 -1.49 -0.04 -24.01
CA ASN A 241 -2.45 -0.16 -22.92
C ASN A 241 -2.99 1.24 -22.57
N GLN A 242 -4.27 1.46 -22.83
CA GLN A 242 -5.00 2.66 -22.41
C GLN A 242 -5.72 2.47 -21.07
N GLY A 243 -5.72 1.24 -20.55
CA GLY A 243 -6.31 0.91 -19.26
C GLY A 243 -5.45 1.40 -18.09
N PRO A 244 -6.05 1.55 -16.90
CA PRO A 244 -5.33 1.98 -15.71
C PRO A 244 -4.40 0.90 -15.15
N SER A 245 -4.72 -0.38 -15.32
CA SER A 245 -3.91 -1.48 -14.77
C SER A 245 -2.80 -1.90 -15.73
N ASP A 246 -1.62 -2.19 -15.20
CA ASP A 246 -0.49 -2.72 -15.97
C ASP A 246 -0.77 -4.15 -16.50
N VAL A 247 -0.15 -4.47 -17.63
CA VAL A 247 -0.19 -5.81 -18.23
C VAL A 247 1.19 -6.45 -18.03
N ILE A 248 1.22 -7.62 -17.37
CA ILE A 248 2.47 -8.34 -17.08
C ILE A 248 2.99 -9.02 -18.33
N GLU A 249 2.09 -9.62 -19.11
CA GLU A 249 2.41 -10.40 -20.30
C GLU A 249 1.30 -10.24 -21.33
N ALA A 250 1.69 -10.09 -22.59
CA ALA A 250 0.77 -10.03 -23.72
C ALA A 250 1.41 -10.72 -24.92
N GLU A 251 0.64 -11.58 -25.60
CA GLU A 251 1.04 -12.20 -26.85
C GLU A 251 0.33 -11.50 -28.01
N ALA A 252 1.07 -11.22 -29.07
CA ALA A 252 0.55 -10.64 -30.30
C ALA A 252 0.86 -11.57 -31.47
N PHE A 253 -0.17 -11.86 -32.27
CA PHE A 253 -0.06 -12.69 -33.47
C PHE A 253 -0.19 -11.83 -34.71
N LEU A 254 0.88 -11.76 -35.51
CA LEU A 254 0.86 -11.12 -36.81
C LEU A 254 0.58 -12.17 -37.90
N VAL A 255 -0.53 -12.02 -38.60
CA VAL A 255 -0.84 -12.84 -39.77
C VAL A 255 -0.25 -12.17 -41.01
N TRP A 256 0.78 -12.78 -41.59
CA TRP A 256 1.48 -12.24 -42.75
C TRP A 256 0.99 -12.89 -44.06
N PRO A 257 0.46 -12.12 -45.02
CA PRO A 257 -0.03 -12.66 -46.28
C PRO A 257 1.13 -12.90 -47.26
N ALA A 258 1.90 -13.96 -47.03
CA ALA A 258 3.07 -14.31 -47.86
C ALA A 258 2.69 -14.72 -49.28
N GLN A 259 1.59 -15.47 -49.44
CA GLN A 259 1.18 -16.07 -50.72
C GLN A 259 -0.32 -15.91 -50.96
N THR A 260 -0.68 -15.88 -52.24
CA THR A 260 -2.07 -15.95 -52.71
C THR A 260 -2.61 -17.38 -52.63
N LEU A 261 -3.94 -17.54 -52.73
CA LEU A 261 -4.59 -18.86 -52.75
C LEU A 261 -4.15 -19.75 -53.93
N ALA A 262 -3.60 -19.16 -55.00
CA ALA A 262 -3.07 -19.88 -56.15
C ALA A 262 -1.62 -20.35 -55.96
N GLY A 263 -0.98 -19.99 -54.83
CA GLY A 263 0.41 -20.33 -54.53
C GLY A 263 1.44 -19.31 -55.03
N ASN A 264 1.02 -18.20 -55.64
CA ASN A 264 1.93 -17.13 -56.06
C ASN A 264 2.35 -16.27 -54.86
N GLU A 265 3.60 -15.82 -54.81
CA GLU A 265 4.09 -14.90 -53.77
C GLU A 265 3.38 -13.55 -53.84
N LEU A 266 3.11 -12.96 -52.67
CA LEU A 266 2.43 -11.67 -52.55
C LEU A 266 3.29 -10.66 -51.79
N LEU A 267 3.58 -10.92 -50.51
CA LEU A 267 4.46 -10.08 -49.70
C LEU A 267 5.64 -10.91 -49.19
N TYR A 268 6.82 -10.62 -49.72
CA TYR A 268 8.05 -11.23 -49.26
C TYR A 268 8.59 -10.50 -48.02
N LEU A 269 8.87 -11.25 -46.95
CA LEU A 269 9.40 -10.70 -45.72
C LEU A 269 10.93 -10.64 -45.80
N LEU A 270 11.48 -9.43 -45.98
CA LEU A 270 12.93 -9.21 -46.08
C LEU A 270 13.63 -9.40 -44.72
N GLU A 271 13.02 -8.87 -43.65
CA GLU A 271 13.58 -8.86 -42.30
C GLU A 271 12.56 -9.38 -41.30
N GLN A 272 13.03 -10.03 -40.23
CA GLN A 272 12.14 -10.42 -39.14
C GLN A 272 11.59 -9.18 -38.44
N PRO A 273 10.34 -9.21 -37.92
CA PRO A 273 9.77 -8.07 -37.21
C PRO A 273 10.65 -7.67 -36.02
N GLU A 274 11.12 -6.43 -36.02
CA GLU A 274 11.83 -5.87 -34.88
C GLU A 274 10.84 -5.30 -33.86
N THR A 275 11.05 -5.61 -32.59
CA THR A 275 10.27 -5.06 -31.49
C THR A 275 11.07 -3.97 -30.77
N SER A 276 10.40 -2.89 -30.39
CA SER A 276 11.01 -1.80 -29.62
C SER A 276 10.05 -1.28 -28.56
N GLY A 277 10.58 -0.88 -27.41
CA GLY A 277 9.80 -0.40 -26.27
C GLY A 277 10.02 -1.22 -24.99
N PRO A 278 9.22 -0.99 -23.94
CA PRO A 278 9.27 -1.73 -22.67
C PRO A 278 8.63 -3.11 -22.83
N ILE A 279 9.18 -3.91 -23.75
CA ILE A 279 8.82 -5.29 -24.01
C ILE A 279 9.95 -6.09 -23.34
N ALA A 280 9.63 -6.73 -22.21
CA ALA A 280 10.58 -7.55 -21.45
C ALA A 280 10.60 -8.98 -22.00
#